data_AF-A0A7V5M6M3-F1
#
_entry.id   AF-A0A7V5M6M3-F1
#
_cell.length_a   1.000
_cell.length_b   1.000
_cell.length_c   1.000
_cell.angle_alpha   90.00
_cell.angle_beta   90.00
_cell.angle_gamma   90.00
#
_symmetry.space_group_name_H-M   'P 1'
#
loop_
_entity.id
_entity.type
_entity.pdbx_description
1 polymer ?
#
loop_
_entity_poly.entity_id
_entity_poly.type
_entity_poly.pdbx_seq_one_letter_code
_entity_poly.pdbx_strand_id
1 'polypeptide(L)'
;MKLEKNESAFPRFRNWVQLGIFVTTVGIGIQFYLYVRQAFQGEPFTISRPPGVEGFLPIGGLLAWKNFFVTGQWDPVHPAAMVILGFACILSFGLRKSFCGWFCPIGTLSEWLGKIGKQILGKNYQFPFWLDLPLRSLKYILLGFFFWVIFFSMDMSATKNFLQSPYYKMADVKMLHFFTQMSDTTAIVLAILIICSLFIFNFW
;
A
#
# COMPACT_ATOMS: atom_id res chain seq x y z
N MET A 1 -40.81 -26.24 1.19
CA MET A 1 -39.82 -25.78 2.18
C MET A 1 -38.84 -24.86 1.46
N LYS A 2 -39.08 -23.54 1.51
CA LYS A 2 -38.23 -22.52 0.88
C LYS A 2 -36.93 -22.43 1.68
N LEU A 3 -35.81 -22.79 1.07
CA LEU A 3 -34.50 -22.43 1.58
C LEU A 3 -34.27 -20.95 1.26
N GLU A 4 -34.65 -20.06 2.19
CA GLU A 4 -34.08 -18.71 2.26
C GLU A 4 -32.58 -18.87 2.53
N LYS A 5 -31.82 -18.94 1.45
CA LYS A 5 -30.37 -18.89 1.51
C LYS A 5 -30.02 -17.48 1.96
N ASN A 6 -29.57 -17.38 3.20
CA ASN A 6 -29.08 -16.19 3.86
C ASN A 6 -27.81 -15.66 3.14
N GLU A 7 -27.98 -15.09 1.94
CA GLU A 7 -26.89 -14.49 1.15
C GLU A 7 -26.44 -13.13 1.69
N SER A 8 -27.07 -12.63 2.76
CA SER A 8 -26.78 -11.31 3.35
C SER A 8 -25.60 -11.30 4.33
N ALA A 9 -25.16 -12.46 4.83
CA ALA A 9 -24.15 -12.55 5.90
C ALA A 9 -22.70 -12.40 5.39
N PHE A 10 -22.37 -13.03 4.25
CA PHE A 10 -21.02 -12.97 3.66
C PHE A 10 -20.55 -11.56 3.27
N PRO A 11 -21.35 -10.70 2.60
CA PRO A 11 -20.92 -9.35 2.27
C PRO A 11 -20.78 -8.45 3.51
N ARG A 12 -21.56 -8.69 4.58
CA ARG A 12 -21.41 -7.95 5.84
C ARG A 12 -20.10 -8.29 6.53
N PHE A 13 -19.76 -9.58 6.65
CA PHE A 13 -18.51 -10.00 7.30
C PHE A 13 -17.27 -9.43 6.60
N ARG A 14 -17.25 -9.45 5.25
CA ARG A 14 -16.16 -8.84 4.48
C ARG A 14 -16.02 -7.35 4.76
N ASN A 15 -17.13 -6.60 4.78
CA ASN A 15 -17.10 -5.16 5.06
C ASN A 15 -16.59 -4.85 6.48
N TRP A 16 -16.93 -5.69 7.47
CA TRP A 16 -16.41 -5.55 8.84
C TRP A 16 -14.90 -5.79 8.91
N VAL A 17 -14.40 -6.81 8.21
CA VAL A 17 -12.95 -7.07 8.12
C VAL A 17 -12.23 -5.92 7.42
N GLN A 18 -12.76 -5.47 6.28
CA GLN A 18 -12.25 -4.31 5.53
C GLN A 18 -12.20 -3.05 6.42
N LEU A 19 -13.27 -2.77 7.17
CA LEU A 19 -13.34 -1.63 8.07
C LEU A 19 -12.34 -1.76 9.23
N GLY A 20 -12.21 -2.95 9.82
CA GLY A 20 -11.23 -3.20 10.88
C GLY A 20 -9.79 -2.95 10.41
N ILE A 21 -9.44 -3.41 9.21
CA ILE A 21 -8.12 -3.21 8.61
C ILE A 21 -7.90 -1.74 8.24
N PHE A 22 -8.92 -1.06 7.72
CA PHE A 22 -8.86 0.37 7.44
C PHE A 22 -8.63 1.19 8.72
N VAL A 23 -9.41 0.95 9.78
CA VAL A 23 -9.25 1.62 11.08
C VAL A 23 -7.87 1.33 11.68
N THR A 24 -7.39 0.09 11.60
CA THR A 24 -6.05 -0.28 12.07
C THR A 24 -4.96 0.46 11.30
N THR A 25 -5.11 0.57 9.97
CA THR A 25 -4.18 1.30 9.10
C THR A 25 -4.15 2.79 9.46
N VAL A 26 -5.31 3.41 9.67
CA VAL A 26 -5.41 4.81 10.12
C VAL A 26 -4.77 4.97 11.50
N GLY A 27 -5.02 4.05 12.44
CA GLY A 27 -4.39 4.05 13.77
C GLY A 27 -2.87 3.98 13.72
N ILE A 28 -2.32 3.09 12.88
CA ILE A 28 -0.88 2.98 12.63
C ILE A 28 -0.32 4.29 12.06
N GLY A 29 -1.02 4.90 11.10
CA GLY A 29 -0.65 6.18 10.51
C GLY A 29 -0.62 7.33 11.53
N ILE A 30 -1.64 7.41 12.40
CA ILE A 30 -1.70 8.41 13.47
C ILE A 30 -0.55 8.20 14.48
N GLN A 31 -0.33 6.96 14.92
CA GLN A 31 0.78 6.64 15.82
C GLN A 31 2.13 7.03 15.20
N PHE A 32 2.32 6.75 13.92
CA PHE A 32 3.54 7.12 13.19
C PHE A 32 3.71 8.64 13.07
N TYR A 33 2.63 9.36 12.78
CA TYR A 33 2.65 10.82 12.74
C TYR A 33 3.05 11.44 14.08
N LEU A 34 2.50 10.92 15.19
CA LEU A 34 2.88 11.37 16.53
C LEU A 34 4.35 11.04 16.86
N TYR A 35 4.82 9.84 16.49
CA TYR A 35 6.23 9.45 16.63
C TYR A 35 7.16 10.41 15.88
N VAL A 36 6.86 10.69 14.60
CA VAL A 36 7.65 11.60 13.77
C VAL A 36 7.64 13.00 14.37
N ARG A 37 6.49 13.50 14.81
CA ARG A 37 6.37 14.81 15.47
C ARG A 37 7.24 14.88 16.73
N GLN A 38 7.21 13.86 17.59
CA GLN A 38 8.08 13.80 18.78
C GLN A 38 9.56 13.82 18.40
N ALA A 39 9.95 13.05 17.38
CA ALA A 39 11.31 13.00 16.89
C ALA A 39 11.82 14.36 16.40
N PHE A 40 10.98 15.14 15.69
CA PHE A 40 11.34 16.47 15.21
C PHE A 40 11.34 17.55 16.30
N GLN A 41 10.54 17.39 17.36
CA GLN A 41 10.47 18.34 18.47
C GLN A 41 11.58 18.13 19.52
N GLY A 42 12.35 17.04 19.42
CA GLY A 42 13.39 16.70 20.39
C GLY A 42 12.84 16.24 21.74
N GLU A 43 11.56 15.88 21.79
CA GLU A 43 10.88 15.37 22.98
C GLU A 43 11.35 13.93 23.28
N PRO A 44 11.35 13.48 24.55
CA PRO A 44 11.63 12.09 24.87
C PRO A 44 10.63 11.15 24.18
N PHE A 45 11.16 10.13 23.51
CA PHE A 45 10.37 9.12 22.79
C PHE A 45 9.41 8.40 23.74
N THR A 46 8.15 8.81 23.71
CA THR A 46 7.08 8.19 24.50
C THR A 46 6.34 7.14 23.67
N ILE A 47 6.37 7.29 22.33
CA ILE A 47 5.69 6.43 21.37
C ILE A 47 6.75 5.65 20.59
N SER A 48 6.56 4.34 20.43
CA SER A 48 7.43 3.51 19.60
C SER A 48 7.02 3.59 18.12
N ARG A 49 8.01 3.44 17.21
CA ARG A 49 7.81 3.41 15.76
C ARG A 49 6.98 2.17 15.37
N PRO A 50 5.77 2.34 14.82
CA PRO A 50 4.92 1.21 14.48
C PRO A 50 5.47 0.43 13.28
N PRO A 51 5.68 -0.90 13.38
CA PRO A 51 6.27 -1.71 12.30
C PRO A 51 5.34 -1.83 11.08
N GLY A 52 4.03 -1.64 11.25
CA GLY A 52 3.06 -1.75 10.16
C GLY A 52 3.26 -0.73 9.03
N VAL A 53 3.90 0.41 9.29
CA VAL A 53 4.18 1.44 8.27
C VAL A 53 5.13 0.91 7.19
N GLU A 54 6.01 -0.01 7.55
CA GLU A 54 6.96 -0.62 6.63
C GLU A 54 6.29 -1.43 5.52
N GLY A 55 5.03 -1.84 5.72
CA GLY A 55 4.22 -2.49 4.70
C GLY A 55 3.97 -1.63 3.45
N PHE A 56 4.11 -0.30 3.57
CA PHE A 56 3.99 0.63 2.45
C PHE A 56 5.30 0.83 1.67
N LEU A 57 6.38 0.14 2.03
CA LEU A 57 7.70 0.22 1.39
C LEU A 57 8.09 -1.08 0.65
N PRO A 58 7.34 -1.51 -0.39
CA PRO A 58 7.57 -2.80 -1.05
C PRO A 58 8.92 -2.88 -1.78
N ILE A 59 9.43 -1.77 -2.32
CA ILE A 59 10.75 -1.72 -2.99
C ILE A 59 11.86 -1.98 -1.96
N GLY A 60 11.74 -1.40 -0.77
CA GLY A 60 12.67 -1.63 0.34
C GLY A 60 12.67 -3.08 0.81
N GLY A 61 11.47 -3.64 1.02
CA GLY A 61 11.31 -5.05 1.34
C GLY A 61 11.93 -5.97 0.27
N LEU A 62 11.79 -5.65 -1.02
CA LEU A 62 12.35 -6.45 -2.11
C LEU A 62 13.88 -6.43 -2.13
N LEU A 63 14.50 -5.27 -1.87
CA LEU A 63 15.95 -5.13 -1.73
C LEU A 63 16.48 -5.89 -0.52
N ALA A 64 15.76 -5.83 0.60
CA ALA A 64 16.10 -6.57 1.80
C ALA A 64 15.99 -8.10 1.59
N TRP A 65 14.97 -8.57 0.86
CA TRP A 65 14.87 -9.97 0.42
C TRP A 65 16.02 -10.40 -0.48
N LYS A 66 16.41 -9.57 -1.46
CA LYS A 66 17.60 -9.84 -2.29
C LYS A 66 18.85 -9.99 -1.43
N ASN A 67 19.09 -9.04 -0.51
CA ASN A 67 20.25 -9.10 0.38
C ASN A 67 20.24 -10.37 1.26
N PHE A 68 19.07 -10.76 1.77
CA PHE A 68 18.89 -11.98 2.54
C PHE A 68 19.24 -13.25 1.74
N PHE A 69 18.77 -13.38 0.50
CA PHE A 69 19.08 -14.55 -0.34
C PHE A 69 20.57 -14.70 -0.64
N VAL A 70 21.32 -13.60 -0.71
CA VAL A 70 22.75 -13.66 -1.05
C VAL A 70 23.64 -13.75 0.20
N THR A 71 23.27 -13.11 1.30
CA THR A 71 24.13 -13.00 2.49
C THR A 71 23.65 -13.81 3.69
N GLY A 72 22.40 -14.27 3.69
CA GLY A 72 21.73 -14.88 4.84
C GLY A 72 21.41 -13.90 5.98
N GLN A 73 21.65 -12.60 5.79
CA GLN A 73 21.46 -11.59 6.84
C GLN A 73 20.11 -10.88 6.68
N TRP A 74 19.42 -10.73 7.81
CA TRP A 74 18.19 -9.93 7.91
C TRP A 74 18.52 -8.44 7.91
N ASP A 75 17.63 -7.63 7.33
CA ASP A 75 17.76 -6.17 7.38
C ASP A 75 17.44 -5.65 8.79
N PRO A 76 18.41 -5.04 9.50
CA PRO A 76 18.18 -4.50 10.83
C PRO A 76 17.40 -3.18 10.82
N VAL A 77 17.27 -2.52 9.66
CA VAL A 77 16.62 -1.20 9.56
C VAL A 77 15.11 -1.36 9.41
N HIS A 78 14.65 -2.18 8.45
CA HIS A 78 13.24 -2.42 8.18
C HIS A 78 12.90 -3.92 8.11
N PRO A 79 13.03 -4.66 9.23
CA PRO A 79 12.73 -6.09 9.24
C PRO A 79 11.25 -6.39 9.00
N ALA A 80 10.33 -5.47 9.36
CA ALA A 80 8.91 -5.68 9.14
C ALA A 80 8.54 -5.56 7.65
N ALA A 81 9.24 -4.72 6.87
CA ALA A 81 9.08 -4.64 5.42
C ALA A 81 9.28 -6.01 4.75
N MET A 82 10.33 -6.75 5.16
CA MET A 82 10.61 -8.09 4.64
C MET A 82 9.47 -9.06 4.94
N VAL A 83 9.04 -9.11 6.20
CA VAL A 83 8.00 -10.04 6.66
C VAL A 83 6.65 -9.73 6.01
N ILE A 84 6.24 -8.46 5.99
CA ILE A 84 4.97 -8.03 5.39
C ILE A 84 4.96 -8.30 3.89
N LEU A 85 6.06 -8.01 3.18
CA LEU A 85 6.17 -8.30 1.75
C LEU A 85 6.13 -9.81 1.49
N GLY A 86 6.85 -10.61 2.28
CA GLY A 86 6.85 -12.07 2.15
C GLY A 86 5.44 -12.63 2.34
N PHE A 87 4.73 -12.18 3.37
CA PHE A 87 3.34 -12.58 3.61
C PHE A 87 2.40 -12.11 2.50
N ALA A 88 2.54 -10.88 2.04
CA ALA A 88 1.76 -10.35 0.92
C ALA A 88 1.99 -11.16 -0.37
N CYS A 89 3.23 -11.58 -0.66
CA CYS A 89 3.56 -12.45 -1.79
C CYS A 89 2.91 -13.84 -1.66
N ILE A 90 3.03 -14.47 -0.49
CA ILE A 90 2.43 -15.79 -0.20
C ILE A 90 0.90 -15.73 -0.37
N LEU A 91 0.26 -14.73 0.24
CA LEU A 91 -1.18 -14.55 0.13
C LEU A 91 -1.61 -14.17 -1.29
N SER A 92 -0.85 -13.35 -2.00
CA SER A 92 -1.18 -12.98 -3.38
C SER A 92 -1.06 -14.17 -4.32
N PHE A 93 -0.11 -15.08 -4.11
CA PHE A 93 0.03 -16.28 -4.91
C PHE A 93 -1.01 -17.35 -4.54
N GLY A 94 -1.28 -17.55 -3.24
CA GLY A 94 -2.22 -18.56 -2.75
C GLY A 94 -3.69 -18.17 -2.86
N LEU A 95 -4.02 -16.92 -2.51
CA LEU A 95 -5.41 -16.41 -2.43
C LEU A 95 -5.76 -15.45 -3.58
N ARG A 96 -4.86 -15.23 -4.54
CA ARG A 96 -5.04 -14.39 -5.74
C ARG A 96 -5.77 -13.07 -5.42
N LYS A 97 -6.92 -12.82 -6.04
CA LYS A 97 -7.70 -11.57 -5.92
C LYS A 97 -8.26 -11.33 -4.51
N SER A 98 -8.22 -12.30 -3.59
CA SER A 98 -8.75 -12.13 -2.25
C SER A 98 -7.88 -11.23 -1.36
N PHE A 99 -6.56 -11.15 -1.57
CA PHE A 99 -5.73 -10.26 -0.76
C PHE A 99 -6.14 -8.79 -0.90
N CYS A 100 -6.22 -8.30 -2.15
CA CYS A 100 -6.61 -6.91 -2.42
C CYS A 100 -8.06 -6.61 -2.02
N GLY A 101 -8.95 -7.61 -2.06
CA GLY A 101 -10.35 -7.44 -1.70
C GLY A 101 -10.65 -7.46 -0.20
N TRP A 102 -9.74 -7.97 0.62
CA TRP A 102 -9.96 -8.12 2.07
C TRP A 102 -8.96 -7.32 2.90
N PHE A 103 -7.68 -7.31 2.51
CA PHE A 103 -6.59 -6.77 3.33
C PHE A 103 -6.08 -5.41 2.87
N CYS A 104 -6.32 -5.01 1.61
CA CYS A 104 -5.81 -3.74 1.11
C CYS A 104 -6.69 -2.56 1.58
N PRO A 105 -6.18 -1.62 2.40
CA PRO A 105 -6.94 -0.45 2.83
C PRO A 105 -7.26 0.48 1.66
N ILE A 106 -6.36 0.58 0.68
CA ILE A 106 -6.54 1.43 -0.52
C ILE A 106 -7.64 0.87 -1.44
N GLY A 107 -7.67 -0.46 -1.61
CA GLY A 107 -8.73 -1.13 -2.38
C GLY A 107 -10.10 -0.99 -1.73
N THR A 108 -10.15 -1.07 -0.40
CA THR A 108 -11.36 -0.82 0.39
C THR A 108 -11.87 0.61 0.19
N LEU A 109 -10.97 1.60 0.23
CA LEU A 109 -11.30 3.01 0.00
C LEU A 109 -11.87 3.23 -1.41
N SER A 110 -11.25 2.64 -2.44
CA SER A 110 -11.71 2.71 -3.83
C SER A 110 -13.11 2.09 -3.99
N GLU A 111 -13.36 0.93 -3.36
CA GLU A 111 -14.69 0.28 -3.37
C GLU A 111 -15.76 1.14 -2.68
N TRP A 112 -15.42 1.79 -1.56
CA TRP A 112 -16.35 2.67 -0.84
C TRP A 112 -16.66 3.94 -1.63
N LEU A 113 -15.65 4.58 -2.22
CA LEU A 113 -15.84 5.75 -3.09
C LEU A 113 -16.73 5.42 -4.29
N GLY A 114 -16.49 4.28 -4.94
CA GLY A 114 -17.33 3.85 -6.07
C GLY A 114 -18.77 3.49 -5.68
N LYS A 115 -19.01 3.02 -4.43
CA LYS A 115 -20.37 2.80 -3.89
C LYS A 115 -21.08 4.11 -3.59
N ILE A 116 -20.38 5.07 -2.98
CA ILE A 116 -20.90 6.42 -2.70
C ILE A 116 -21.24 7.13 -4.02
N GLY A 117 -20.33 7.06 -5.00
CA GLY A 117 -20.55 7.57 -6.35
C GLY A 117 -21.82 7.03 -7.00
N LYS A 118 -22.04 5.71 -6.92
CA LYS A 118 -23.26 5.05 -7.42
C LYS A 118 -24.52 5.56 -6.73
N GLN A 119 -24.47 5.84 -5.44
CA GLN A 119 -25.62 6.36 -4.68
C GLN A 119 -25.95 7.80 -5.09
N ILE A 120 -24.95 8.62 -5.40
CA ILE A 120 -25.11 10.02 -5.79
C ILE A 120 -25.56 10.14 -7.26
N LEU A 121 -24.93 9.40 -8.18
CA LEU A 121 -25.14 9.52 -9.63
C LEU A 121 -26.11 8.49 -10.21
N GLY A 122 -26.51 7.47 -9.44
CA GLY A 122 -27.41 6.40 -9.87
C GLY A 122 -26.81 5.39 -10.87
N LYS A 123 -25.68 5.71 -11.51
CA LYS A 123 -24.94 4.85 -12.44
C LYS A 123 -23.44 5.00 -12.22
N ASN A 124 -22.71 3.91 -12.41
CA ASN A 124 -21.25 3.92 -12.50
C ASN A 124 -20.85 3.66 -13.94
N TYR A 125 -19.88 4.41 -14.45
CA TYR A 125 -19.28 4.15 -15.76
C TYR A 125 -18.20 3.07 -15.62
N GLN A 126 -18.17 2.16 -16.58
CA GLN A 126 -17.07 1.20 -16.71
C GLN A 126 -16.00 1.79 -17.63
N PHE A 127 -14.74 1.56 -17.28
CA PHE A 127 -13.62 2.04 -18.07
C PHE A 127 -13.57 1.34 -19.44
N PRO A 128 -13.37 2.06 -20.55
CA PRO A 128 -13.23 1.44 -21.85
C PRO A 128 -11.95 0.58 -21.88
N PHE A 129 -12.09 -0.66 -22.37
CA PHE A 129 -11.00 -1.65 -22.37
C PHE A 129 -9.71 -1.16 -23.03
N TRP A 130 -9.83 -0.33 -24.07
CA TRP A 130 -8.67 0.23 -24.79
C TRP A 130 -7.83 1.19 -23.94
N LEU A 131 -8.42 1.84 -22.94
CA LEU A 131 -7.71 2.73 -22.02
C LEU A 131 -7.26 2.00 -20.75
N ASP A 132 -8.01 0.99 -20.30
CA ASP A 132 -7.62 0.14 -19.17
C ASP A 132 -6.33 -0.65 -19.49
N LEU A 133 -6.21 -1.21 -20.70
CA LEU A 133 -5.05 -2.02 -21.07
C LEU A 133 -3.69 -1.28 -20.97
N PRO A 134 -3.50 -0.06 -21.53
CA PRO A 134 -2.24 0.68 -21.40
C PRO A 134 -1.98 1.17 -19.97
N LEU A 135 -3.00 1.62 -19.24
CA LEU A 135 -2.83 2.03 -17.84
C LEU A 135 -2.43 0.84 -16.97
N ARG A 136 -3.04 -0.32 -17.22
CA ARG A 136 -2.70 -1.57 -16.55
C ARG A 136 -1.35 -2.12 -16.98
N SER A 137 -0.88 -1.90 -18.21
CA SER A 137 0.45 -2.36 -18.63
C SER A 137 1.55 -1.53 -17.95
N LEU A 138 1.34 -0.22 -17.76
CA LEU A 138 2.33 0.66 -17.13
C LEU A 138 2.78 0.18 -15.75
N LYS A 139 1.85 -0.28 -14.89
CA LYS A 139 2.22 -0.80 -13.56
C LYS A 139 3.09 -2.07 -13.64
N TYR A 140 2.84 -2.94 -14.62
CA TYR A 140 3.61 -4.17 -14.79
C TYR A 140 4.95 -3.92 -15.45
N ILE A 141 5.02 -2.95 -16.36
CA ILE A 141 6.29 -2.47 -16.93
C ILE A 141 7.15 -1.87 -15.82
N LEU A 142 6.58 -1.02 -14.97
CA LEU A 142 7.31 -0.44 -13.84
C LEU A 142 7.77 -1.50 -12.83
N LEU A 143 6.89 -2.45 -12.49
CA LEU A 143 7.25 -3.58 -11.64
C LEU A 143 8.38 -4.41 -12.25
N GLY A 144 8.29 -4.73 -13.54
CA GLY A 144 9.30 -5.45 -14.29
C GLY A 144 10.63 -4.69 -14.37
N PHE A 145 10.58 -3.37 -14.53
CA PHE A 145 11.74 -2.49 -14.50
C PHE A 145 12.43 -2.53 -13.14
N PHE A 146 11.70 -2.35 -12.03
CA PHE A 146 12.30 -2.44 -10.69
C PHE A 146 12.87 -3.83 -10.41
N PHE A 147 12.15 -4.89 -10.80
CA PHE A 147 12.64 -6.25 -10.66
C PHE A 147 13.94 -6.43 -11.46
N TRP A 148 13.97 -5.99 -12.72
CA TRP A 148 15.15 -6.10 -13.55
C TRP A 148 16.34 -5.32 -12.97
N VAL A 149 16.14 -4.07 -12.54
CA VAL A 149 17.20 -3.25 -11.93
C VAL A 149 17.72 -3.89 -10.64
N ILE A 150 16.82 -4.34 -9.76
CA ILE A 150 17.19 -4.90 -8.47
C ILE A 150 17.96 -6.20 -8.64
N PHE A 151 17.52 -7.11 -9.52
CA PHE A 151 18.14 -8.43 -9.67
C PHE A 151 19.34 -8.46 -10.62
N PHE A 152 19.32 -7.69 -11.70
CA PHE A 152 20.35 -7.75 -12.75
C PHE A 152 21.30 -6.55 -12.78
N SER A 153 20.87 -5.36 -12.36
CA SER A 153 21.68 -4.14 -12.48
C SER A 153 22.44 -3.77 -11.19
N MET A 154 21.86 -4.04 -10.02
CA MET A 154 22.52 -3.72 -8.74
C MET A 154 23.49 -4.83 -8.31
N ASP A 155 24.75 -4.46 -8.10
CA ASP A 155 25.71 -5.32 -7.40
C ASP A 155 25.36 -5.45 -5.89
N MET A 156 25.95 -6.45 -5.24
CA MET A 156 25.79 -6.71 -3.81
C MET A 156 26.28 -5.56 -2.94
N SER A 157 27.41 -4.94 -3.32
CA SER A 157 27.94 -3.77 -2.64
C SER A 157 26.95 -2.59 -2.71
N ALA A 158 26.39 -2.33 -3.88
CA ALA A 158 25.39 -1.28 -4.11
C ALA A 158 24.10 -1.53 -3.31
N THR A 159 23.65 -2.77 -3.21
CA THR A 159 22.47 -3.16 -2.43
C THR A 159 22.67 -2.86 -0.94
N LYS A 160 23.81 -3.26 -0.36
CA LYS A 160 24.13 -2.98 1.04
C LYS A 160 24.30 -1.49 1.31
N ASN A 161 25.00 -0.77 0.43
CA ASN A 161 25.18 0.67 0.55
C ASN A 161 23.84 1.42 0.52
N PHE A 162 22.88 0.97 -0.31
CA PHE A 162 21.53 1.53 -0.32
C PHE A 162 20.78 1.26 0.98
N LEU A 163 20.79 0.03 1.50
CA LEU A 163 20.14 -0.32 2.78
C LEU A 163 20.74 0.43 3.98
N GLN A 164 22.02 0.78 3.92
CA GLN A 164 22.68 1.56 4.97
C GLN A 164 22.50 3.08 4.80
N SER A 165 22.02 3.52 3.64
CA SER A 165 21.90 4.94 3.31
C SER A 165 20.93 5.67 4.23
N PRO A 166 21.18 6.97 4.52
CA PRO A 166 20.22 7.81 5.24
C PRO A 166 18.87 7.90 4.52
N TYR A 167 18.88 7.76 3.19
CA TYR A 167 17.66 7.74 2.39
C TYR A 167 16.74 6.58 2.77
N TYR A 168 17.28 5.37 2.84
CA TYR A 168 16.50 4.16 3.15
C TYR A 168 15.94 4.20 4.57
N LYS A 169 16.77 4.56 5.55
CA LYS A 169 16.39 4.68 6.97
C LYS A 169 15.25 5.67 7.25
N MET A 170 15.10 6.67 6.38
CA MET A 170 14.08 7.73 6.50
C MET A 170 13.01 7.63 5.40
N ALA A 171 12.93 6.51 4.68
CA ALA A 171 12.05 6.39 3.53
C ALA A 171 10.56 6.47 3.92
N ASP A 172 10.20 5.92 5.07
CA ASP A 172 8.87 6.00 5.67
C ASP A 172 8.50 7.41 6.14
N VAL A 173 9.46 8.12 6.76
CA VAL A 173 9.31 9.52 7.18
C VAL A 173 9.14 10.41 5.95
N LYS A 174 9.91 10.17 4.88
CA LYS A 174 9.75 10.88 3.60
C LYS A 174 8.40 10.62 2.95
N MET A 175 7.91 9.38 2.99
CA MET A 175 6.57 9.05 2.53
C MET A 175 5.51 9.83 3.32
N LEU A 176 5.63 9.92 4.66
CA LEU A 176 4.72 10.73 5.46
C LEU A 176 4.80 12.21 5.09
N HIS A 177 6.01 12.77 4.99
CA HIS A 177 6.21 14.17 4.60
C HIS A 177 5.63 14.49 3.23
N PHE A 178 5.72 13.58 2.26
CA PHE A 178 5.11 13.74 0.95
C PHE A 178 3.59 13.99 1.04
N PHE A 179 2.90 13.37 2.01
CA PHE A 179 1.46 13.60 2.22
C PHE A 179 1.15 14.77 3.15
N THR A 180 1.94 14.99 4.21
CA THR A 180 1.69 16.09 5.17
C THR A 180 2.13 17.46 4.65
N GLN A 181 3.14 17.49 3.77
CA GLN A 181 3.70 18.68 3.14
C GLN A 181 3.60 18.53 1.62
N MET A 182 2.41 18.13 1.15
CA MET A 182 2.18 17.86 -0.27
C MET A 182 2.27 19.14 -1.11
N SER A 183 2.83 19.02 -2.31
CA SER A 183 2.84 20.05 -3.34
C SER A 183 1.43 20.29 -3.88
N ASP A 184 1.15 21.51 -4.37
CA ASP A 184 -0.10 21.86 -5.05
C ASP A 184 -0.41 20.88 -6.19
N THR A 185 0.62 20.46 -6.95
CA THR A 185 0.48 19.48 -8.02
C THR A 185 -0.01 18.12 -7.50
N THR A 186 0.51 17.66 -6.37
CA THR A 186 0.10 16.41 -5.72
C THR A 186 -1.34 16.51 -5.23
N ALA A 187 -1.71 17.62 -4.60
CA ALA A 187 -3.06 17.87 -4.13
C ALA A 187 -4.08 17.87 -5.29
N ILE A 188 -3.76 18.55 -6.39
CA ILE A 188 -4.62 18.59 -7.60
C ILE A 188 -4.79 17.19 -8.18
N VAL A 189 -3.70 16.42 -8.34
CA VAL A 189 -3.77 15.06 -8.88
C VAL A 189 -4.61 14.15 -7.97
N LEU A 190 -4.42 14.21 -6.65
CA LEU A 190 -5.22 13.44 -5.69
C LEU A 190 -6.71 13.81 -5.76
N ALA A 191 -7.03 15.11 -5.85
CA ALA A 191 -8.41 15.57 -5.99
C ALA A 191 -9.04 15.03 -7.28
N ILE A 192 -8.34 15.12 -8.41
CA ILE A 192 -8.80 14.56 -9.70
C ILE A 192 -9.05 13.06 -9.58
N LEU A 193 -8.12 12.31 -8.98
CA LEU A 193 -8.28 10.87 -8.77
C LEU A 193 -9.55 10.58 -7.97
N ILE A 194 -9.74 11.22 -6.82
CA ILE A 194 -10.90 11.03 -5.95
C ILE A 194 -12.19 11.33 -6.70
N ILE A 195 -12.26 12.45 -7.41
CA ILE A 195 -13.43 12.84 -8.21
C ILE A 195 -13.70 11.78 -9.28
N CYS A 196 -12.68 11.36 -10.05
CA CYS A 196 -12.82 10.31 -11.07
C CYS A 196 -13.33 8.98 -10.48
N SER A 197 -12.90 8.61 -9.28
CA SER A 197 -13.32 7.38 -8.58
C SER A 197 -14.79 7.41 -8.12
N LEU A 198 -15.39 8.60 -7.99
CA LEU A 198 -16.83 8.73 -7.77
C LEU A 198 -17.64 8.41 -9.04
N PHE A 199 -17.13 8.76 -10.23
CA PHE A 199 -17.82 8.50 -11.49
C PHE A 199 -17.55 7.10 -12.04
N ILE A 200 -16.34 6.58 -11.79
CA ILE A 200 -15.80 5.35 -12.38
C ILE A 200 -15.46 4.38 -11.25
N PHE A 201 -16.17 3.26 -11.22
CA PHE A 201 -15.99 2.25 -10.18
C PHE A 201 -14.59 1.63 -10.27
N ASN A 202 -13.82 1.67 -9.18
CA ASN A 202 -12.44 1.18 -9.12
C ASN A 202 -11.52 1.82 -10.18
N PHE A 203 -11.53 3.16 -10.26
CA PHE A 203 -10.68 3.90 -11.21
C PHE A 203 -9.17 3.64 -11.00
N TRP A 204 -8.74 3.46 -9.75
CA TRP A 204 -7.35 3.14 -9.37
C TRP A 204 -7.27 1.84 -8.56
#